data_AF-A0A958L2B8-F1
#
_entry.id   AF-A0A958L2B8-F1
#
_cell.length_a   1.000
_cell.length_b   1.000
_cell.length_c   1.000
_cell.angle_alpha   90.00
_cell.angle_beta   90.00
_cell.angle_gamma   90.00
#
_symmetry.space_group_name_H-M   'P 1'
#
loop_
_entity.id
_entity.type
_entity.pdbx_description
1 polymer ?
#
loop_
_entity_poly.entity_id
_entity_poly.type
_entity_poly.pdbx_seq_one_letter_code
_entity_poly.pdbx_strand_id
1 'polypeptide(L)'
;MAREGQLARQVRVGLEDQAQSGETISQTNEASVMYVPTRAKSVLDERSFGKSKRQHVLEFGALFGAIFLAIAAYVDYKHHNTALSSGLSLVGIGIALLGYRAPNILLPFWAGWMKLGHAIGSVVNLAIMMISWFVIAVPIGLILKVIGKSVMDLSYRAPVETYWEDRPDRLHDFSLLERQF
;
A
#
# COMPACT_ATOMS: atom_id res chain seq x y z
N MET A 1 0.26 76.38 -21.78
CA MET A 1 -0.84 75.61 -21.16
C MET A 1 -1.33 74.40 -21.96
N ALA A 2 -0.97 74.22 -23.25
CA ALA A 2 -1.49 73.12 -24.08
C ALA A 2 -0.76 71.76 -23.99
N ARG A 3 0.43 71.67 -23.36
CA ARG A 3 1.23 70.43 -23.29
C ARG A 3 0.87 69.52 -22.09
N GLU A 4 0.42 70.07 -20.97
CA GLU A 4 0.11 69.27 -19.77
C GLU A 4 -1.14 68.40 -19.93
N GLY A 5 -2.15 68.89 -20.65
CA GLY A 5 -3.35 68.12 -20.96
C GLY A 5 -3.09 66.91 -21.87
N GLN A 6 -2.05 66.95 -22.71
CA GLN A 6 -1.69 65.82 -23.58
C GLN A 6 -0.91 64.74 -22.85
N LEU A 7 -0.04 65.13 -21.90
CA LEU A 7 0.69 64.19 -21.05
C LEU A 7 -0.26 63.43 -20.11
N ALA A 8 -1.22 64.13 -19.50
CA ALA A 8 -2.24 63.48 -18.65
C ALA A 8 -3.11 62.50 -19.45
N ARG A 9 -3.41 62.81 -20.71
CA ARG A 9 -4.20 61.94 -21.59
C ARG A 9 -3.40 60.71 -22.03
N GLN A 10 -2.12 60.84 -22.37
CA GLN A 10 -1.27 59.70 -22.71
C GLN A 10 -1.04 58.77 -21.52
N VAL A 11 -0.79 59.32 -20.33
CA VAL A 11 -0.61 58.51 -19.12
C VAL A 11 -1.90 57.76 -18.78
N ARG A 12 -3.06 58.42 -18.90
CA ARG A 12 -4.36 57.77 -18.67
C ARG A 12 -4.64 56.66 -19.69
N VAL A 13 -4.39 56.89 -20.96
CA VAL A 13 -4.57 55.87 -22.02
C VAL A 13 -3.63 54.69 -21.79
N GLY A 14 -2.38 54.93 -21.33
CA GLY A 14 -1.47 53.86 -20.95
C GLY A 14 -1.91 53.07 -19.71
N LEU A 15 -2.54 53.72 -18.72
CA LEU A 15 -3.10 53.05 -17.54
C LEU A 15 -4.35 52.22 -17.88
N GLU A 16 -5.19 52.71 -18.80
CA GLU A 16 -6.36 51.98 -19.30
C GLU A 16 -5.93 50.72 -20.09
N ASP A 17 -4.87 50.82 -20.90
CA ASP A 17 -4.31 49.69 -21.66
C ASP A 17 -3.63 48.64 -20.74
N GLN A 18 -3.00 49.08 -19.65
CA GLN A 18 -2.42 48.19 -18.63
C GLN A 18 -3.50 47.48 -17.79
N ALA A 19 -4.58 48.17 -17.43
CA ALA A 19 -5.70 47.56 -16.73
C ALA A 19 -6.39 46.50 -17.58
N GLN A 20 -6.56 46.77 -18.88
CA GLN A 20 -7.19 45.85 -19.82
C GLN A 20 -6.29 44.67 -20.19
N SER A 21 -4.97 44.87 -20.27
CA SER A 21 -3.98 43.79 -20.39
C SER A 21 -3.95 42.90 -19.15
N GLY A 22 -4.05 43.47 -17.94
CA GLY A 22 -4.14 42.72 -16.69
C GLY A 22 -5.41 41.86 -16.57
N GLU A 23 -6.57 42.41 -16.92
CA GLU A 23 -7.83 41.64 -16.95
C GLU A 23 -7.82 40.54 -18.02
N THR A 24 -7.22 40.80 -19.19
CA THR A 24 -7.08 39.80 -20.25
C THR A 24 -6.13 38.69 -19.84
N ILE A 25 -5.02 38.99 -19.15
CA ILE A 25 -4.07 38.00 -18.64
C ILE A 25 -4.69 37.18 -17.50
N SER A 26 -5.48 37.79 -16.60
CA SER A 26 -6.20 37.05 -15.56
C SER A 26 -7.28 36.12 -16.15
N GLN A 27 -8.08 36.58 -17.11
CA GLN A 27 -9.12 35.74 -17.73
C GLN A 27 -8.53 34.62 -18.61
N THR A 28 -7.40 34.86 -19.28
CA THR A 28 -6.70 33.82 -20.07
C THR A 28 -5.94 32.83 -19.20
N ASN A 29 -5.37 33.25 -18.06
CA ASN A 29 -4.82 32.32 -17.07
C ASN A 29 -5.93 31.52 -16.39
N GLU A 30 -7.05 32.12 -16.01
CA GLU A 30 -8.17 31.39 -15.41
C GLU A 30 -8.77 30.40 -16.41
N ALA A 31 -8.93 30.76 -17.68
CA ALA A 31 -9.41 29.83 -18.71
C ALA A 31 -8.41 28.72 -19.06
N SER A 32 -7.09 28.97 -19.00
CA SER A 32 -6.07 27.95 -19.29
C SER A 32 -5.72 27.07 -18.08
N VAL A 33 -5.90 27.56 -16.85
CA VAL A 33 -5.72 26.79 -15.62
C VAL A 33 -6.97 25.98 -15.26
N MET A 34 -8.17 26.42 -15.64
CA MET A 34 -9.43 25.74 -15.27
C MET A 34 -9.83 24.56 -16.17
N TYR A 35 -9.17 24.34 -17.33
CA TYR A 35 -9.50 23.20 -18.19
C TYR A 35 -8.27 22.52 -18.80
N VAL A 36 -7.48 21.83 -17.97
CA VAL A 36 -6.78 20.64 -18.46
C VAL A 36 -7.88 19.60 -18.67
N PRO A 37 -8.19 19.16 -19.92
CA PRO A 37 -9.05 18.01 -20.09
C PRO A 37 -8.34 16.87 -19.37
N THR A 38 -8.88 16.50 -18.21
CA THR A 38 -8.46 15.32 -17.48
C THR A 38 -8.83 14.18 -18.40
N ARG A 39 -7.91 13.84 -19.33
CA ARG A 39 -7.98 12.68 -20.21
C ARG A 39 -8.42 11.56 -19.31
N ALA A 40 -9.67 11.10 -19.47
CA ALA A 40 -10.31 10.18 -18.55
C ALA A 40 -9.31 9.05 -18.27
N LYS A 41 -8.65 9.12 -17.11
CA LYS A 41 -7.62 8.16 -16.76
C LYS A 41 -8.39 6.89 -16.53
N SER A 42 -8.43 6.02 -17.53
CA SER A 42 -9.06 4.72 -17.38
C SER A 42 -8.44 4.07 -16.15
N VAL A 43 -9.24 3.38 -15.34
CA VAL A 43 -8.86 2.74 -14.05
C VAL A 43 -7.56 1.90 -14.15
N LEU A 44 -7.17 1.56 -15.37
CA LEU A 44 -6.01 0.76 -15.78
C LEU A 44 -4.67 1.54 -15.83
N ASP A 45 -4.72 2.87 -15.87
CA ASP A 45 -3.54 3.74 -15.97
C ASP A 45 -3.19 4.41 -14.62
N GLU A 46 -3.92 4.05 -13.56
CA GLU A 46 -3.54 4.37 -12.20
C GLU A 46 -2.24 3.61 -11.87
N ARG A 47 -1.14 4.36 -11.78
CA ARG A 47 0.18 3.84 -11.46
C ARG A 47 0.26 3.62 -9.95
N SER A 48 0.35 2.36 -9.54
CA SER A 48 0.62 1.96 -8.16
C SER A 48 2.01 1.31 -8.14
N PHE A 49 2.89 1.75 -7.25
CA PHE A 49 4.27 1.25 -7.12
C PHE A 49 5.11 1.28 -8.42
N GLY A 50 5.05 2.38 -9.17
CA GLY A 50 5.92 2.61 -10.34
C GLY A 50 5.59 1.78 -11.60
N LYS A 51 4.65 0.83 -11.52
CA LYS A 51 4.18 0.00 -12.64
C LYS A 51 2.68 0.20 -12.90
N SER A 52 2.22 -0.07 -14.12
CA SER A 52 0.80 0.04 -14.46
C SER A 52 0.04 -1.23 -14.04
N LYS A 53 -1.25 -1.12 -13.69
CA LYS A 53 -2.09 -2.30 -13.38
C LYS A 53 -2.07 -3.34 -14.52
N ARG A 54 -1.92 -2.88 -15.77
CA ARG A 54 -1.73 -3.74 -16.94
C ARG A 54 -0.47 -4.61 -16.86
N GLN A 55 0.65 -4.06 -16.38
CA GLN A 55 1.90 -4.83 -16.21
C GLN A 55 1.72 -5.94 -15.16
N HIS A 56 1.03 -5.67 -14.06
CA HIS A 56 0.73 -6.71 -13.07
C HIS A 56 -0.15 -7.83 -13.63
N VAL A 57 -1.12 -7.50 -14.49
CA VAL A 57 -1.96 -8.50 -15.17
C VAL A 57 -1.16 -9.32 -16.19
N LEU A 58 -0.21 -8.69 -16.89
CA LEU A 58 0.69 -9.39 -17.82
C LEU A 58 1.67 -10.32 -17.09
N GLU A 59 2.28 -9.86 -16.00
CA GLU A 59 3.16 -10.68 -15.14
C GLU A 59 2.39 -11.87 -14.56
N PHE A 60 1.15 -11.67 -14.13
CA PHE A 60 0.26 -12.75 -13.69
C PHE A 60 -0.04 -13.75 -14.82
N GLY A 61 -0.44 -13.26 -16.00
CA GLY A 61 -0.68 -14.11 -17.17
C GLY A 61 0.55 -14.91 -17.58
N ALA A 62 1.75 -14.31 -17.53
CA ALA A 62 3.02 -14.97 -17.83
C ALA A 62 3.35 -16.06 -16.81
N LEU A 63 3.17 -15.80 -15.51
CA LEU A 63 3.37 -16.79 -14.44
C LEU A 63 2.45 -18.00 -14.61
N PHE A 64 1.14 -17.76 -14.78
CA PHE A 64 0.18 -18.84 -14.96
C PHE A 64 0.42 -19.59 -16.28
N GLY A 65 0.72 -18.89 -17.37
CA GLY A 65 1.09 -19.52 -18.64
C GLY A 65 2.33 -20.43 -18.51
N ALA A 66 3.37 -19.96 -17.82
CA ALA A 66 4.58 -20.75 -17.56
C ALA A 66 4.29 -22.00 -16.72
N ILE A 67 3.47 -21.88 -15.66
CA ILE A 67 3.07 -23.01 -14.80
C ILE A 67 2.29 -24.05 -15.62
N PHE A 68 1.30 -23.63 -16.40
CA PHE A 68 0.52 -24.55 -17.22
C PHE A 68 1.38 -25.24 -18.29
N LEU A 69 2.33 -24.53 -18.90
CA LEU A 69 3.27 -25.11 -19.85
C LEU A 69 4.19 -26.13 -19.18
N ALA A 70 4.70 -25.83 -17.97
CA ALA A 70 5.52 -26.77 -17.20
C ALA A 70 4.74 -28.04 -16.82
N ILE A 71 3.47 -27.91 -16.42
CA ILE A 71 2.60 -29.05 -16.11
C ILE A 71 2.31 -29.86 -17.37
N ALA A 72 2.03 -29.21 -18.50
CA ALA A 72 1.81 -29.88 -19.78
C ALA A 72 3.04 -30.69 -20.20
N ALA A 73 4.24 -30.10 -20.11
CA ALA A 73 5.49 -30.80 -20.37
C ALA A 73 5.67 -32.00 -19.43
N TYR A 74 5.41 -31.83 -18.12
CA TYR A 74 5.51 -32.92 -17.15
C TYR A 74 4.56 -34.10 -17.44
N VAL A 75 3.32 -33.80 -17.85
CA VAL A 75 2.33 -34.82 -18.22
C VAL A 75 2.74 -35.56 -19.49
N ASP A 76 3.29 -34.85 -20.48
CA ASP A 76 3.79 -35.42 -21.73
C ASP A 76 4.95 -36.40 -21.49
N TYR A 77 5.90 -36.01 -20.62
CA TYR A 77 7.03 -36.85 -20.22
C TYR A 77 6.61 -38.14 -19.48
N LYS A 78 5.49 -38.15 -18.75
CA LYS A 78 5.14 -39.26 -17.85
C LYS A 78 4.14 -40.25 -18.44
N HIS A 79 3.20 -39.80 -19.26
CA HIS A 79 2.03 -40.63 -19.62
C HIS A 79 1.98 -41.08 -21.08
N HIS A 80 2.82 -40.55 -21.98
CA HIS A 80 2.82 -40.84 -23.43
C HIS A 80 1.41 -40.88 -24.08
N ASN A 81 0.41 -40.26 -23.44
CA ASN A 81 -0.97 -40.27 -23.88
C ASN A 81 -1.22 -38.97 -24.64
N THR A 82 -0.95 -39.03 -25.94
CA THR A 82 -0.88 -37.88 -26.85
C THR A 82 -2.20 -37.11 -26.92
N ALA A 83 -3.34 -37.74 -26.65
CA ALA A 83 -4.66 -37.10 -26.70
C ALA A 83 -4.91 -36.14 -25.52
N LEU A 84 -4.53 -36.52 -24.30
CA LEU A 84 -4.67 -35.65 -23.12
C LEU A 84 -3.57 -34.57 -23.09
N SER A 85 -2.36 -34.92 -23.52
CA SER A 85 -1.22 -33.99 -23.60
C SER A 85 -1.44 -32.88 -24.64
N SER A 86 -1.95 -33.21 -25.83
CA SER A 86 -2.26 -32.22 -26.86
C SER A 86 -3.39 -31.28 -26.44
N GLY A 87 -4.44 -31.79 -25.81
CA GLY A 87 -5.54 -30.96 -25.27
C GLY A 87 -5.06 -29.98 -24.19
N LEU A 88 -4.24 -30.43 -23.24
CA LEU A 88 -3.71 -29.58 -22.18
C LEU A 88 -2.69 -28.55 -22.71
N SER A 89 -1.90 -28.93 -23.72
CA SER A 89 -0.98 -28.02 -24.41
C SER A 89 -1.72 -26.95 -25.20
N LEU A 90 -2.82 -27.30 -25.87
CA LEU A 90 -3.67 -26.35 -26.61
C LEU A 90 -4.38 -25.37 -25.66
N VAL A 91 -4.82 -25.85 -24.50
CA VAL A 91 -5.39 -25.01 -23.43
C VAL A 91 -4.32 -24.10 -22.82
N GLY A 92 -3.11 -24.61 -22.55
CA GLY A 92 -1.99 -23.83 -22.03
C GLY A 92 -1.52 -22.74 -22.99
N ILE A 93 -1.35 -23.09 -24.27
CA ILE A 93 -1.03 -22.13 -25.34
C ILE A 93 -2.20 -21.15 -25.54
N GLY A 94 -3.44 -21.63 -25.48
CA GLY A 94 -4.64 -20.80 -25.58
C GLY A 94 -4.72 -19.76 -24.47
N ILE A 95 -4.44 -20.15 -23.22
CA ILE A 95 -4.38 -19.27 -22.04
C ILE A 95 -3.21 -18.29 -22.14
N ALA A 96 -2.03 -18.75 -22.58
CA ALA A 96 -0.87 -17.89 -22.79
C ALA A 96 -1.13 -16.84 -23.90
N LEU A 97 -1.75 -17.24 -25.01
CA LEU A 97 -2.17 -16.32 -26.07
C LEU A 97 -3.29 -15.38 -25.61
N LEU A 98 -4.24 -15.84 -24.79
CA LEU A 98 -5.30 -15.01 -24.22
C LEU A 98 -4.73 -13.96 -23.27
N GLY A 99 -3.74 -14.35 -22.46
CA GLY A 99 -2.99 -13.44 -21.60
C GLY A 99 -2.26 -12.35 -22.40
N TYR A 100 -1.76 -12.69 -23.59
CA TYR A 100 -1.09 -11.73 -24.48
C TYR A 100 -2.07 -10.84 -25.25
N ARG A 101 -3.19 -11.38 -25.76
CA ARG A 101 -4.14 -10.64 -26.62
C ARG A 101 -5.25 -9.88 -25.88
N ALA A 102 -5.65 -10.29 -24.67
CA ALA A 102 -6.81 -9.72 -23.99
C ALA A 102 -6.61 -9.50 -22.48
N PRO A 103 -5.76 -8.52 -22.07
CA PRO A 103 -5.60 -8.17 -20.65
C PRO A 103 -6.91 -7.64 -20.01
N ASN A 104 -7.86 -7.15 -20.80
CA ASN A 104 -9.16 -6.65 -20.31
C ASN A 104 -10.07 -7.75 -19.73
N ILE A 105 -9.97 -8.99 -20.21
CA ILE A 105 -10.78 -10.11 -19.69
C ILE A 105 -10.12 -10.71 -18.43
N LEU A 106 -8.79 -10.66 -18.35
CA LEU A 106 -8.04 -11.09 -17.17
C LEU A 106 -8.11 -10.11 -16.00
N LEU A 107 -8.50 -8.85 -16.24
CA LEU A 107 -8.62 -7.83 -15.19
C LEU A 107 -9.57 -8.18 -14.04
N PRO A 108 -10.85 -8.58 -14.29
CA PRO A 108 -11.73 -9.00 -13.20
C PRO A 108 -11.25 -10.28 -12.52
N PHE A 109 -10.64 -11.20 -13.26
CA PHE A 109 -10.08 -12.45 -12.71
C PHE A 109 -8.88 -12.19 -11.79
N TRP A 110 -7.93 -11.38 -12.24
CA TRP A 110 -6.79 -10.93 -11.45
C TRP A 110 -7.25 -10.17 -10.21
N ALA A 111 -8.23 -9.29 -10.33
CA ALA A 111 -8.77 -8.57 -9.17
C ALA A 111 -9.42 -9.51 -8.14
N GLY A 112 -10.17 -10.53 -8.59
CA GLY A 112 -10.72 -11.57 -7.72
C GLY A 112 -9.63 -12.40 -7.05
N TRP A 113 -8.62 -12.81 -7.81
CA TRP A 113 -7.47 -13.54 -7.30
C TRP A 113 -6.66 -12.74 -6.27
N MET A 114 -6.43 -11.45 -6.51
CA MET A 114 -5.74 -10.57 -5.57
C MET A 114 -6.54 -10.38 -4.28
N LYS A 115 -7.87 -10.29 -4.35
CA LYS A 115 -8.73 -10.28 -3.15
C LYS A 115 -8.58 -11.57 -2.35
N LEU A 116 -8.56 -12.72 -3.02
CA LEU A 116 -8.36 -14.01 -2.37
C LEU A 116 -6.97 -14.10 -1.75
N GLY A 117 -5.93 -13.68 -2.48
CA GLY A 117 -4.56 -13.61 -1.96
C GLY A 117 -4.44 -12.71 -0.74
N HIS A 118 -5.16 -11.58 -0.71
CA HIS A 118 -5.20 -10.70 0.44
C HIS A 118 -5.92 -11.33 1.65
N ALA A 119 -7.06 -12.00 1.42
CA ALA A 119 -7.77 -12.70 2.48
C ALA A 119 -6.90 -13.83 3.08
N ILE A 120 -6.25 -14.63 2.23
CA ILE A 120 -5.31 -15.66 2.67
C ILE A 120 -4.13 -15.02 3.42
N GLY A 121 -3.56 -13.94 2.88
CA GLY A 121 -2.46 -13.21 3.52
C GLY A 121 -2.82 -12.66 4.89
N SER A 122 -4.05 -12.18 5.09
CA SER A 122 -4.55 -11.72 6.39
C SER A 122 -4.62 -12.87 7.40
N VAL A 123 -5.15 -14.02 7.00
CA VAL A 123 -5.22 -15.22 7.85
C VAL A 123 -3.82 -15.74 8.17
N VAL A 124 -2.93 -15.80 7.18
CA VAL A 124 -1.54 -16.24 7.37
C VAL A 124 -0.79 -15.28 8.28
N ASN A 125 -0.95 -13.97 8.11
CA ASN A 125 -0.35 -12.97 8.99
C ASN A 125 -0.82 -13.18 10.44
N LEU A 126 -2.12 -13.36 10.66
CA LEU A 126 -2.65 -13.65 12.00
C LEU A 126 -2.09 -14.96 12.56
N ALA A 127 -2.02 -16.02 11.75
CA ALA A 127 -1.47 -17.31 12.15
C ALA A 127 0.01 -17.20 12.54
N ILE A 128 0.82 -16.51 11.74
CA ILE A 128 2.23 -16.24 12.03
C ILE A 128 2.37 -15.46 13.32
N MET A 129 1.57 -14.41 13.53
CA MET A 129 1.60 -13.61 14.76
C MET A 129 1.22 -14.44 15.99
N MET A 130 0.19 -15.27 15.90
CA MET A 130 -0.19 -16.18 16.99
C MET A 130 0.91 -17.19 17.30
N ILE A 131 1.43 -17.87 16.27
CA ILE A 131 2.49 -18.87 16.45
C ILE A 131 3.74 -18.20 17.03
N SER A 132 4.13 -17.03 16.52
CA SER A 132 5.26 -16.25 17.04
C SER A 132 5.09 -15.92 18.52
N TRP A 133 3.90 -15.46 18.93
CA TRP A 133 3.61 -15.19 20.33
C TRP A 133 3.72 -16.46 21.19
N PHE A 134 3.20 -17.60 20.73
CA PHE A 134 3.33 -18.87 21.44
C PHE A 134 4.78 -19.35 21.53
N VAL A 135 5.59 -19.17 20.49
CA VAL A 135 6.98 -19.63 20.47
C VAL A 135 7.90 -18.72 21.28
N ILE A 136 7.59 -17.43 21.42
CA ILE A 136 8.44 -16.46 22.11
C ILE A 136 7.90 -16.17 23.51
N ALA A 137 6.67 -15.66 23.63
CA ALA A 137 6.13 -15.14 24.89
C ALA A 137 5.84 -16.25 25.91
N VAL A 138 5.30 -17.39 25.46
CA VAL A 138 4.95 -18.50 26.36
C VAL A 138 6.18 -19.13 27.03
N PRO A 139 7.27 -19.49 26.32
CA PRO A 139 8.44 -20.04 27.01
C PRO A 139 9.11 -19.00 27.91
N ILE A 140 9.11 -17.71 27.56
CA ILE A 140 9.61 -16.66 28.46
C ILE A 140 8.80 -16.65 29.77
N GLY A 141 7.47 -16.68 29.69
CA GLY A 141 6.60 -16.77 30.87
C GLY A 141 6.82 -18.05 31.67
N LEU A 142 7.01 -19.19 30.98
CA LEU A 142 7.28 -20.47 31.62
C LEU A 142 8.64 -20.47 32.34
N ILE A 143 9.68 -19.92 31.71
CA ILE A 143 11.02 -19.76 32.30
C ILE A 143 10.94 -18.88 33.54
N LEU A 144 10.25 -17.73 33.48
CA LEU A 144 10.05 -16.85 34.63
C LEU A 144 9.31 -17.57 35.79
N LYS A 145 8.32 -18.41 35.46
CA LYS A 145 7.59 -19.23 36.43
C LYS A 145 8.49 -20.29 37.08
N VAL A 146 9.37 -20.95 36.30
CA VAL A 146 10.33 -21.94 36.82
C VAL A 146 11.40 -21.28 37.69
N ILE A 147 11.86 -20.08 37.33
CA ILE A 147 12.82 -19.30 38.13
C ILE A 147 12.17 -18.74 39.41
N GLY A 148 10.84 -18.75 39.52
CA GLY A 148 10.10 -18.21 40.67
C GLY A 148 10.17 -16.68 40.75
N LYS A 149 10.61 -16.01 39.68
CA LYS A 149 10.70 -14.55 39.64
C LYS A 149 9.34 -13.98 39.26
N SER A 150 8.51 -13.69 40.25
CA SER A 150 7.29 -12.93 40.05
C SER A 150 7.67 -11.47 39.79
N VAL A 151 7.57 -11.02 38.54
CA VAL A 151 7.79 -9.60 38.18
C VAL A 151 6.72 -8.67 38.77
N MET A 152 5.59 -9.24 39.20
CA MET A 152 4.51 -8.55 39.88
C MET A 152 3.93 -9.50 40.93
N ASP A 153 3.75 -9.05 42.17
CA ASP A 153 2.97 -9.82 43.14
C ASP A 153 1.49 -9.72 42.74
N LEU A 154 0.97 -10.79 42.15
CA LEU A 154 -0.44 -10.91 41.73
C LEU A 154 -1.29 -11.59 42.81
N SER A 155 -0.72 -11.86 43.99
CA SER A 155 -1.45 -12.52 45.08
C SER A 155 -2.51 -11.58 45.65
N TYR A 156 -3.76 -12.03 45.63
CA TYR A 156 -4.86 -11.34 46.26
C TYR A 156 -4.75 -11.52 47.77
N ARG A 157 -4.44 -10.44 48.50
CA ARG A 157 -4.41 -10.40 49.96
C ARG A 157 -5.67 -9.69 50.45
N ALA A 158 -6.54 -10.43 51.14
CA ALA A 158 -7.60 -9.88 51.97
C ALA A 158 -7.50 -10.55 53.35
N PRO A 159 -7.67 -9.82 54.48
CA PRO A 159 -8.17 -8.45 54.62
C PRO A 159 -7.04 -7.44 54.88
N VAL A 160 -6.55 -6.76 53.85
CA VAL A 160 -5.62 -5.60 53.99
C VAL A 160 -6.28 -4.36 53.41
N GLU A 161 -6.22 -3.24 54.14
CA GLU A 161 -6.81 -1.97 53.71
C GLU A 161 -6.07 -1.35 52.52
N THR A 162 -4.80 -1.70 52.33
CA THR A 162 -3.96 -1.16 51.26
C THR A 162 -2.91 -2.16 50.80
N TYR A 163 -2.68 -2.20 49.49
CA TYR A 163 -1.56 -2.92 48.85
C TYR A 163 -0.29 -2.05 48.73
N TRP A 164 -0.33 -0.81 49.23
CA TRP A 164 0.85 0.07 49.26
C TRP A 164 1.97 -0.59 50.07
N GLU A 165 3.12 -0.72 49.43
CA GLU A 165 4.33 -1.28 50.01
C GLU A 165 5.26 -0.12 50.35
N ASP A 166 5.59 0.06 51.64
CA ASP A 166 6.43 1.18 52.08
C ASP A 166 7.82 1.08 51.45
N ARG A 167 8.12 2.07 50.62
CA ARG A 167 9.43 2.19 49.96
C ARG A 167 10.40 2.88 50.92
N PRO A 168 11.66 2.43 51.02
CA PRO A 168 12.65 3.06 51.88
C PRO A 168 12.99 4.48 51.38
N ASP A 169 13.14 5.43 52.32
CA ASP A 169 13.38 6.87 52.07
C ASP A 169 14.58 7.18 51.17
N ARG A 170 15.53 6.25 51.04
CA ARG A 170 16.68 6.38 50.13
C ARG A 170 16.30 6.60 48.66
N LEU A 171 15.06 6.31 48.25
CA LEU A 171 14.55 6.54 46.89
C LEU A 171 13.91 7.93 46.69
N HIS A 172 13.77 8.74 47.75
CA HIS A 172 13.28 10.12 47.67
C HIS A 172 14.39 11.17 47.46
N ASP A 173 15.64 10.71 47.33
CA ASP A 173 16.77 11.58 47.04
C ASP A 173 16.75 12.03 45.57
N PHE A 174 16.45 13.31 45.35
CA PHE A 174 16.40 13.93 44.02
C PHE A 174 17.75 13.83 43.27
N SER A 175 18.87 13.65 43.97
CA SER A 175 20.19 13.45 43.33
C SER A 175 20.30 12.14 42.54
N LEU A 176 19.45 11.15 42.83
CA LEU A 176 19.38 9.90 42.05
C LEU A 176 18.68 10.07 40.71
N LEU A 177 17.84 11.11 40.55
CA LEU A 177 17.15 11.44 39.30
C LEU A 177 18.10 12.09 38.28
N GLU A 178 19.10 12.84 38.75
CA GLU A 178 20.11 13.47 37.88
C GLU A 178 20.95 12.46 37.08
N ARG A 179 21.00 11.19 37.51
CA ARG A 179 21.77 10.13 36.83
C ARG A 179 20.97 9.32 35.81
N GLN A 180 19.67 9.60 35.65
CA GLN A 180 18.78 8.85 34.75
C GLN A 180 18.58 9.51 33.38
N PHE A 181 19.04 10.74 33.20
CA PHE A 181 19.02 11.49 31.94
C PHE A 181 20.45 11.78 31.47
#